data_AF-A0A2H0YK99-F1
#
_entry.id   AF-A0A2H0YK99-F1
#
_cell.length_a   1.000
_cell.length_b   1.000
_cell.length_c   1.000
_cell.angle_alpha   90.00
_cell.angle_beta   90.00
_cell.angle_gamma   90.00
#
_symmetry.space_group_name_H-M   'P 1'
#
loop_
_entity.id
_entity.type
_entity.pdbx_description
1 polymer ?
#
loop_
_entity_poly.entity_id
_entity_poly.type
_entity_poly.pdbx_seq_one_letter_code
_entity_poly.pdbx_strand_id
1 'polypeptide(L)'
;MGYKLKILSPVHVGCGDKYTGLNFILDDKRVYVVEPEAIINLLDDEKNLKFAQWLDVNSNEIARLDQAHRNKKRENPRSEDTRALSNELRKKKRDFTLTTLVNEKKLVTLEQLKSKAVYSISAQDGIFKDSEISPFIRQTRLTYIPGTELKGAIRTSILYCALQDDESLQNWLQHSIESMLEEAAEKQRGQVVATFRDYISSVKNQKRPDLRKKNKKNKLVERVKKIESQFQDKVLNSKIDMPDAKYDVMKFL
;
A
#
# COMPACT_ATOMS: atom_id res chain seq x y z
N MET A 1 -7.45 -21.79 -23.80
CA MET A 1 -6.71 -22.72 -22.92
C MET A 1 -7.01 -22.34 -21.47
N GLY A 2 -7.27 -23.31 -20.60
CA GLY A 2 -7.40 -23.07 -19.16
C GLY A 2 -6.10 -23.44 -18.46
N TYR A 3 -5.50 -22.50 -17.74
CA TYR A 3 -4.30 -22.74 -16.94
C TYR A 3 -4.68 -22.98 -15.48
N LYS A 4 -3.95 -23.86 -14.79
CA LYS A 4 -4.11 -24.12 -13.37
C LYS A 4 -2.93 -23.55 -12.60
N LEU A 5 -3.19 -22.60 -11.71
CA LEU A 5 -2.19 -22.02 -10.83
C LEU A 5 -2.14 -22.80 -9.51
N LYS A 6 -0.93 -23.14 -9.04
CA LYS A 6 -0.70 -23.75 -7.72
C LYS A 6 0.15 -22.81 -6.89
N ILE A 7 -0.32 -22.48 -5.69
CA ILE A 7 0.40 -21.64 -4.73
C ILE A 7 1.42 -22.50 -3.98
N LEU A 8 2.69 -22.07 -3.98
CA LEU A 8 3.82 -22.80 -3.35
C LEU A 8 4.33 -22.16 -2.06
N SER A 9 3.94 -20.91 -1.79
CA SER A 9 4.31 -20.13 -0.61
C SER A 9 3.16 -19.19 -0.23
N PRO A 10 3.17 -18.55 0.96
CA PRO A 10 2.19 -17.53 1.28
C PRO A 10 2.19 -16.40 0.24
N VAL A 11 1.04 -16.15 -0.38
CA VAL A 11 0.84 -15.09 -1.37
C VAL A 11 -0.15 -14.07 -0.84
N HIS A 12 0.19 -12.79 -0.97
CA HIS A 12 -0.69 -11.68 -0.64
C HIS A 12 -0.84 -10.74 -1.83
N VAL A 13 -2.09 -10.51 -2.25
CA VAL A 13 -2.47 -9.45 -3.18
C VAL A 13 -3.40 -8.50 -2.43
N GLY A 14 -2.93 -7.29 -2.15
CA GLY A 14 -3.67 -6.31 -1.37
C GLY A 14 -4.73 -5.57 -2.18
N CYS A 15 -5.80 -5.10 -1.52
CA CYS A 15 -6.80 -4.21 -2.12
C CYS A 15 -6.62 -2.72 -1.73
N GLY A 16 -5.58 -2.40 -0.96
CA GLY A 16 -5.32 -1.05 -0.45
C GLY A 16 -6.04 -0.70 0.85
N ASP A 17 -7.04 -1.49 1.25
CA ASP A 17 -7.70 -1.35 2.55
C ASP A 17 -6.80 -1.76 3.71
N LYS A 18 -7.23 -1.40 4.92
CA LYS A 18 -6.60 -1.83 6.17
C LYS A 18 -7.66 -2.17 7.19
N TYR A 19 -7.55 -3.36 7.77
CA TYR A 19 -8.32 -3.73 8.94
C TYR A 19 -7.59 -3.31 10.19
N THR A 20 -8.28 -2.54 11.01
CA THR A 20 -7.83 -2.10 12.33
C THR A 20 -8.47 -2.99 13.40
N GLY A 21 -8.14 -2.75 14.67
CA GLY A 21 -8.79 -3.43 15.79
C GLY A 21 -10.32 -3.21 15.88
N LEU A 22 -10.90 -2.34 15.05
CA LEU A 22 -12.36 -2.19 14.89
C LEU A 22 -12.99 -3.15 13.88
N ASN A 23 -12.18 -3.87 13.09
CA ASN A 23 -12.64 -4.73 12.01
C ASN A 23 -12.54 -6.22 12.37
N PHE A 24 -11.93 -6.56 13.50
CA PHE A 24 -11.79 -7.94 13.92
C PHE A 24 -11.72 -8.08 15.43
N ILE A 25 -11.91 -9.33 15.88
CA ILE A 25 -11.67 -9.75 17.25
C ILE A 25 -10.69 -10.90 17.20
N LEU A 26 -9.72 -10.85 18.10
CA LEU A 26 -8.80 -11.95 18.35
C LEU A 26 -9.34 -12.73 19.54
N ASP A 27 -9.65 -13.99 19.32
CA ASP A 27 -10.05 -14.92 20.38
C ASP A 27 -9.23 -16.20 20.22
N ASP A 28 -8.55 -16.59 21.30
CA ASP A 28 -7.48 -17.58 21.31
C ASP A 28 -6.45 -17.38 20.18
N LYS A 29 -6.48 -18.26 19.18
CA LYS A 29 -5.61 -18.25 18.00
C LYS A 29 -6.42 -18.08 16.73
N ARG A 30 -7.54 -17.35 16.78
CA ARG A 30 -8.37 -17.09 15.60
C ARG A 30 -8.75 -15.62 15.51
N VAL A 31 -8.66 -15.10 14.29
CA VAL A 31 -9.12 -13.75 13.93
C VAL A 31 -10.51 -13.89 13.33
N TYR A 32 -11.49 -13.25 13.95
CA TYR A 32 -12.87 -13.16 13.48
C TYR A 32 -13.08 -11.78 12.89
N VAL A 33 -13.34 -11.69 11.58
CA VAL A 33 -13.50 -10.39 10.90
C VAL A 33 -14.96 -10.01 10.87
N VAL A 34 -15.25 -8.78 11.29
CA VAL A 34 -16.60 -8.26 11.46
C VAL A 34 -16.74 -6.97 10.63
N GLU A 35 -17.82 -6.89 9.86
CA GLU A 35 -18.19 -5.68 9.12
C GLU A 35 -18.91 -4.69 10.06
N PRO A 36 -18.66 -3.37 9.96
CA PRO A 36 -19.28 -2.37 10.82
C PRO A 36 -20.81 -2.45 10.86
N GLU A 37 -21.45 -2.72 9.72
CA GLU A 37 -22.89 -2.88 9.58
C GLU A 37 -23.42 -4.00 10.46
N ALA A 38 -22.65 -5.08 10.62
CA ALA A 38 -23.04 -6.21 11.44
C ALA A 38 -23.05 -5.86 12.94
N ILE A 39 -22.19 -4.93 13.37
CA ILE A 39 -22.15 -4.42 14.75
C ILE A 39 -23.38 -3.55 15.01
N ILE A 40 -23.68 -2.63 14.11
CA ILE A 40 -24.83 -1.72 14.23
C ILE A 40 -26.14 -2.52 14.33
N ASN A 41 -26.28 -3.56 13.51
CA ASN A 41 -27.45 -4.44 13.51
C ASN A 41 -27.57 -5.34 14.74
N LEU A 42 -26.50 -5.50 15.54
CA LEU A 42 -26.54 -6.24 16.81
C LEU A 42 -26.97 -5.36 17.99
N LEU A 43 -26.82 -4.05 17.86
CA LEU A 43 -27.06 -3.09 18.92
C LEU A 43 -28.49 -2.54 18.83
N ASP A 44 -29.10 -2.31 19.98
CA ASP A 44 -30.32 -1.51 20.07
C ASP A 44 -30.00 -0.02 19.90
N ASP A 45 -31.02 0.83 19.73
CA ASP A 45 -30.85 2.26 19.45
C ASP A 45 -30.03 2.98 20.53
N GLU A 46 -30.25 2.65 21.81
CA GLU A 46 -29.52 3.25 22.93
C GLU A 46 -28.03 2.87 22.90
N LYS A 47 -27.72 1.58 22.67
CA LYS A 47 -26.34 1.12 22.57
C LYS A 47 -25.67 1.59 21.29
N ASN A 48 -26.41 1.73 20.19
CA ASN A 48 -25.91 2.31 18.95
C ASN A 48 -25.48 3.77 19.17
N LEU A 49 -26.27 4.55 19.91
CA LEU A 49 -25.89 5.92 20.28
C LEU A 49 -24.60 5.94 21.12
N LYS A 50 -24.50 5.07 22.14
CA LYS A 50 -23.29 4.95 22.97
C LYS A 50 -22.08 4.51 22.16
N PHE A 51 -22.26 3.60 21.21
CA PHE A 51 -21.22 3.13 20.31
C PHE A 51 -20.74 4.26 19.39
N ALA A 52 -21.66 5.00 18.77
CA ALA A 52 -21.34 6.14 17.92
C ALA A 52 -20.58 7.24 18.69
N GLN A 53 -21.03 7.57 19.91
CA GLN A 53 -20.33 8.52 20.78
C GLN A 53 -18.92 8.04 21.13
N TRP A 54 -18.77 6.76 21.44
CA TRP A 54 -17.45 6.18 21.72
C TRP A 54 -16.53 6.23 20.50
N LEU A 55 -17.04 5.93 19.30
CA LEU A 55 -16.28 6.04 18.05
C LEU A 55 -15.79 7.48 17.84
N ASP A 56 -16.69 8.46 17.90
CA ASP A 56 -16.39 9.86 17.65
C ASP A 56 -15.32 10.42 18.61
N VAL A 57 -15.49 10.19 19.92
CA VAL A 57 -14.54 10.64 20.95
C VAL A 57 -13.14 10.06 20.69
N ASN A 58 -13.05 8.76 20.41
CA ASN A 58 -11.75 8.12 20.21
C ASN A 58 -11.12 8.47 18.86
N SER A 59 -11.91 8.59 17.79
CA SER A 59 -11.38 8.99 16.47
C SER A 59 -10.83 10.40 16.50
N ASN A 60 -11.54 11.33 17.16
CA ASN A 60 -11.12 12.72 17.28
C ASN A 60 -9.85 12.85 18.11
N GLU A 61 -9.75 12.12 19.22
CA GLU A 61 -8.54 12.13 20.05
C GLU A 61 -7.34 11.50 19.35
N ILE A 62 -7.53 10.38 18.64
CA ILE A 62 -6.47 9.75 17.83
C ILE A 62 -6.01 10.70 16.72
N ALA A 63 -6.93 11.38 16.05
CA ALA A 63 -6.59 12.34 15.00
C ALA A 63 -5.80 13.54 15.56
N ARG A 64 -6.22 14.07 16.70
CA ARG A 64 -5.53 15.16 17.41
C ARG A 64 -4.11 14.75 17.82
N LEU A 65 -3.95 13.57 18.44
CA LEU A 65 -2.66 13.05 18.85
C LEU A 65 -1.74 12.75 17.66
N ASP A 66 -2.27 12.18 16.58
CA ASP A 66 -1.48 11.92 15.37
C ASP A 66 -1.03 13.22 14.71
N GLN A 67 -1.89 14.24 14.65
CA GLN A 67 -1.51 15.56 14.14
C GLN A 67 -0.43 16.22 15.01
N ALA A 68 -0.60 16.21 16.34
CA ALA A 68 0.39 16.74 17.27
C ALA A 68 1.73 16.02 17.14
N HIS A 69 1.72 14.68 17.09
CA HIS A 69 2.91 13.86 16.87
C HIS A 69 3.57 14.16 15.53
N ARG A 70 2.81 14.33 14.44
CA ARG A 70 3.35 14.68 13.12
C ARG A 70 4.03 16.05 13.12
N ASN A 71 3.42 17.04 13.77
CA ASN A 71 3.99 18.39 13.88
C ASN A 71 5.28 18.35 14.70
N LYS A 72 5.25 17.74 15.88
CA LYS A 72 6.43 17.66 16.76
C LYS A 72 7.58 16.85 16.15
N LYS A 73 7.24 15.75 15.47
CA LYS A 73 8.23 14.94 14.74
C LYS A 73 8.90 15.72 13.59
N ARG A 74 8.23 16.71 12.99
CA ARG A 74 8.84 17.59 11.98
C ARG A 74 9.80 18.58 12.62
N GLU A 75 9.45 19.11 13.78
CA GLU A 75 10.29 20.06 14.53
C GLU A 75 11.52 19.38 15.14
N ASN A 76 11.31 18.32 15.93
CA ASN A 76 12.38 17.63 16.63
C ASN A 76 12.09 16.12 16.79
N PRO A 77 12.55 15.27 15.84
CA PRO A 77 12.24 13.84 15.82
C PRO A 77 12.74 13.04 17.03
N ARG A 78 13.71 13.57 17.80
CA ARG A 78 14.37 12.87 18.91
C ARG A 78 13.98 13.41 20.28
N SER A 79 13.06 14.37 20.35
CA SER A 79 12.61 14.92 21.64
C SER A 79 11.86 13.88 22.45
N GLU A 80 11.91 14.04 23.77
CA GLU A 80 11.12 13.26 24.72
C GLU A 80 9.62 13.41 24.45
N ASP A 81 9.15 14.63 24.18
CA ASP A 81 7.76 14.92 23.78
C ASP A 81 7.29 14.09 22.58
N THR A 82 8.13 13.95 21.54
CA THR A 82 7.77 13.18 20.34
C THR A 82 7.58 11.70 20.69
N ARG A 83 8.42 11.18 21.59
CA ARG A 83 8.29 9.80 22.09
C ARG A 83 7.05 9.64 22.97
N ALA A 84 6.79 10.60 23.85
CA ALA A 84 5.61 10.62 24.71
C ALA A 84 4.32 10.60 23.88
N LEU A 85 4.19 11.50 22.91
CA LEU A 85 3.04 11.54 21.98
C LEU A 85 2.90 10.23 21.18
N SER A 86 4.02 9.66 20.71
CA SER A 86 3.98 8.37 20.01
C SER A 86 3.50 7.24 20.92
N ASN A 87 3.90 7.23 22.19
CA ASN A 87 3.50 6.22 23.16
C ASN A 87 2.02 6.38 23.55
N GLU A 88 1.57 7.62 23.73
CA GLU A 88 0.18 7.94 24.02
C GLU A 88 -0.74 7.55 22.86
N LEU A 89 -0.36 7.90 21.62
CA LEU A 89 -1.09 7.50 20.42
C LEU A 89 -1.19 5.97 20.31
N ARG A 90 -0.10 5.24 20.58
CA ARG A 90 -0.10 3.77 20.60
C ARG A 90 -1.03 3.23 21.68
N LYS A 91 -1.02 3.82 22.87
CA LYS A 91 -1.92 3.43 23.97
C LYS A 91 -3.39 3.62 23.55
N LYS A 92 -3.75 4.78 23.02
CA LYS A 92 -5.11 5.05 22.53
C LYS A 92 -5.53 4.09 21.43
N LYS A 93 -4.66 3.79 20.46
CA LYS A 93 -4.95 2.79 19.42
C LYS A 93 -5.17 1.38 19.98
N ARG A 94 -4.41 0.97 21.01
CA ARG A 94 -4.59 -0.32 21.69
C ARG A 94 -5.92 -0.45 22.41
N ASP A 95 -6.43 0.67 22.91
CA ASP A 95 -7.69 0.72 23.62
C ASP A 95 -8.87 0.91 22.65
N PHE A 96 -8.62 1.42 21.44
CA PHE A 96 -9.62 1.61 20.40
C PHE A 96 -9.82 0.37 19.52
N THR A 97 -10.36 -0.70 20.13
CA THR A 97 -10.57 -2.00 19.47
C THR A 97 -11.93 -2.60 19.86
N LEU A 98 -12.48 -3.51 19.04
CA LEU A 98 -13.70 -4.26 19.37
C LEU A 98 -13.50 -5.14 20.61
N THR A 99 -12.28 -5.60 20.85
CA THR A 99 -11.96 -6.37 22.06
C THR A 99 -12.21 -5.53 23.31
N THR A 100 -11.83 -4.24 23.29
CA THR A 100 -12.12 -3.29 24.36
C THR A 100 -13.62 -3.02 24.48
N LEU A 101 -14.33 -2.91 23.35
CA LEU A 101 -15.78 -2.71 23.32
C LEU A 101 -16.52 -3.83 24.07
N VAL A 102 -16.13 -5.09 23.83
CA VAL A 102 -16.70 -6.28 24.50
C VAL A 102 -16.36 -6.28 25.99
N ASN A 103 -15.08 -6.13 26.33
CA ASN A 103 -14.61 -6.35 27.70
C ASN A 103 -14.96 -5.22 28.67
N GLU A 104 -14.83 -3.97 28.22
CA GLU A 104 -14.98 -2.80 29.10
C GLU A 104 -16.35 -2.14 28.97
N LYS A 105 -16.83 -1.94 27.73
CA LYS A 105 -18.10 -1.22 27.49
C LYS A 105 -19.32 -2.12 27.58
N LYS A 106 -19.15 -3.43 27.42
CA LYS A 106 -20.21 -4.45 27.51
C LYS A 106 -21.45 -4.13 26.65
N LEU A 107 -21.24 -3.44 25.53
CA LEU A 107 -22.33 -3.12 24.58
C LEU A 107 -22.72 -4.36 23.76
N VAL A 108 -21.77 -5.26 23.53
CA VAL A 108 -21.90 -6.53 22.80
C VAL A 108 -21.09 -7.60 23.51
N THR A 109 -21.55 -8.85 23.39
CA THR A 109 -20.80 -10.02 23.86
C THR A 109 -19.87 -10.56 22.77
N LEU A 110 -18.83 -11.28 23.19
CA LEU A 110 -17.91 -11.95 22.27
C LEU A 110 -18.63 -12.91 21.31
N GLU A 111 -19.57 -13.70 21.85
CA GLU A 111 -20.33 -14.69 21.07
C GLU A 111 -21.26 -14.04 20.03
N GLN A 112 -21.89 -12.90 20.37
CA GLN A 112 -22.67 -12.13 19.40
C GLN A 112 -21.82 -11.67 18.22
N LEU A 113 -20.62 -11.14 18.48
CA LEU A 113 -19.74 -10.67 17.41
C LEU A 113 -19.18 -11.84 16.57
N LYS A 114 -18.80 -12.95 17.20
CA LYS A 114 -18.39 -14.18 16.49
C LYS A 114 -19.50 -14.68 15.56
N SER A 115 -20.76 -14.68 16.02
CA SER A 115 -21.91 -15.11 15.22
C SER A 115 -22.15 -14.25 13.97
N LYS A 116 -21.64 -13.01 13.98
CA LYS A 116 -21.74 -12.06 12.87
C LYS A 116 -20.44 -11.90 12.08
N ALA A 117 -19.40 -12.67 12.41
CA ALA A 117 -18.15 -12.63 11.67
C ALA A 117 -18.39 -13.08 10.22
N VAL A 118 -17.86 -12.31 9.27
CA VAL A 118 -17.97 -12.61 7.83
C VAL A 118 -17.17 -13.87 7.50
N TYR A 119 -16.03 -14.04 8.16
CA TYR A 119 -15.18 -15.22 8.10
C TYR A 119 -14.23 -15.22 9.30
N SER A 120 -13.55 -16.35 9.51
CA SER A 120 -12.49 -16.46 10.50
C SER A 120 -11.27 -17.15 9.90
N ILE A 121 -10.09 -16.78 10.39
CA ILE A 121 -8.82 -17.42 10.02
C ILE A 121 -8.01 -17.72 11.27
N SER A 122 -7.19 -18.78 11.21
CA SER A 122 -6.23 -19.04 12.27
C SER A 122 -5.21 -17.91 12.33
N ALA A 123 -5.01 -17.35 13.52
CA ALA A 123 -3.99 -16.36 13.79
C ALA A 123 -2.61 -17.04 13.78
N GLN A 124 -1.69 -16.47 13.03
CA GLN A 124 -0.27 -16.78 13.21
C GLN A 124 0.27 -16.02 14.43
N ASP A 125 1.41 -16.45 14.95
CA ASP A 125 2.05 -15.76 16.07
C ASP A 125 2.34 -14.29 15.71
N GLY A 126 2.16 -13.40 16.69
CA GLY A 126 2.41 -11.96 16.53
C GLY A 126 1.23 -11.14 16.00
N ILE A 127 0.02 -11.70 15.91
CA ILE A 127 -1.21 -10.92 15.72
C ILE A 127 -1.73 -10.45 17.08
N PHE A 128 -1.91 -9.14 17.22
CA PHE A 128 -2.44 -8.49 18.42
C PHE A 128 -3.78 -7.79 18.11
N LYS A 129 -4.59 -7.52 19.14
CA LYS A 129 -5.91 -6.87 19.01
C LYS A 129 -5.89 -5.48 18.34
N ASP A 130 -4.74 -4.81 18.37
CA ASP A 130 -4.51 -3.48 17.81
C ASP A 130 -3.71 -3.51 16.49
N SER A 131 -3.48 -4.70 15.94
CA SER A 131 -2.74 -4.86 14.70
C SER A 131 -3.48 -4.26 13.51
N GLU A 132 -2.72 -3.68 12.58
CA GLU A 132 -3.22 -3.34 11.24
C GLU A 132 -3.00 -4.54 10.32
N ILE A 133 -4.08 -5.15 9.85
CA ILE A 133 -4.05 -6.29 8.92
C ILE A 133 -4.36 -5.77 7.52
N SER A 134 -3.51 -6.08 6.54
CA SER A 134 -3.80 -5.79 5.12
C SER A 134 -4.65 -6.92 4.55
N PRO A 135 -5.93 -6.69 4.22
CA PRO A 135 -6.78 -7.72 3.66
C PRO A 135 -6.35 -8.08 2.24
N PHE A 136 -6.56 -9.35 1.90
CA PHE A 136 -6.40 -9.85 0.54
C PHE A 136 -7.55 -9.35 -0.34
N ILE A 137 -7.30 -9.12 -1.63
CA ILE A 137 -8.31 -8.64 -2.58
C ILE A 137 -9.47 -9.64 -2.74
N ARG A 138 -10.69 -9.11 -2.79
CA ARG A 138 -11.92 -9.93 -2.82
C ARG A 138 -12.91 -9.42 -3.83
N GLN A 139 -13.73 -10.34 -4.32
CA GLN A 139 -14.95 -10.06 -5.08
C GLN A 139 -16.06 -10.90 -4.48
N THR A 140 -17.18 -10.27 -4.09
CA THR A 140 -18.32 -10.96 -3.48
C THR A 140 -17.90 -11.88 -2.32
N ARG A 141 -17.04 -11.37 -1.42
CA ARG A 141 -16.46 -12.06 -0.25
C ARG A 141 -15.47 -13.20 -0.55
N LEU A 142 -15.24 -13.55 -1.81
CA LEU A 142 -14.25 -14.55 -2.20
C LEU A 142 -12.94 -13.88 -2.60
N THR A 143 -11.83 -14.45 -2.13
CA THR A 143 -10.49 -14.03 -2.52
C THR A 143 -10.14 -14.55 -3.90
N TYR A 144 -9.50 -13.74 -4.73
CA TYR A 144 -9.05 -14.14 -6.06
C TYR A 144 -7.72 -13.46 -6.40
N ILE A 145 -6.94 -14.03 -7.32
CA ILE A 145 -5.77 -13.34 -7.86
C ILE A 145 -6.20 -12.61 -9.13
N PRO A 146 -6.09 -11.28 -9.20
CA PRO A 146 -6.44 -10.53 -10.40
C PRO A 146 -5.55 -10.92 -11.57
N GLY A 147 -6.14 -10.98 -12.77
CA GLY A 147 -5.38 -11.22 -13.99
C GLY A 147 -4.30 -10.18 -14.25
N THR A 148 -4.49 -8.93 -13.80
CA THR A 148 -3.49 -7.85 -13.89
C THR A 148 -2.21 -8.16 -13.12
N GLU A 149 -2.31 -8.81 -11.95
CA GLU A 149 -1.14 -9.20 -11.16
C GLU A 149 -0.36 -10.33 -11.84
N LEU A 150 -1.06 -11.33 -12.37
CA LEU A 150 -0.45 -12.42 -13.13
C LEU A 150 0.21 -11.92 -14.41
N LYS A 151 -0.48 -11.08 -15.18
CA LYS A 151 0.06 -10.43 -16.38
C LYS A 151 1.27 -9.58 -16.04
N GLY A 152 1.24 -8.86 -14.92
CA GLY A 152 2.38 -8.07 -14.43
C GLY A 152 3.62 -8.94 -14.18
N ALA A 153 3.46 -10.08 -13.51
CA ALA A 153 4.54 -11.02 -13.25
C ALA A 153 5.12 -11.60 -14.56
N ILE A 154 4.26 -12.08 -15.46
CA ILE A 154 4.69 -12.63 -16.76
C ILE A 154 5.39 -11.56 -17.60
N ARG A 155 4.84 -10.33 -17.65
CA ARG A 155 5.44 -9.19 -18.34
C ARG A 155 6.86 -8.95 -17.86
N THR A 156 7.08 -8.91 -16.54
CA THR A 156 8.42 -8.72 -15.97
C THR A 156 9.38 -9.85 -16.37
N SER A 157 8.92 -11.11 -16.39
CA SER A 157 9.75 -12.22 -16.85
C SER A 157 10.13 -12.10 -18.33
N ILE A 158 9.18 -11.75 -19.21
CA ILE A 158 9.44 -11.53 -20.64
C ILE A 158 10.45 -10.40 -20.85
N LEU A 159 10.23 -9.25 -20.20
CA LEU A 159 11.15 -8.11 -20.29
C LEU A 159 12.56 -8.46 -19.81
N TYR A 160 12.67 -9.26 -18.75
CA TYR A 160 13.95 -9.71 -18.24
C TYR A 160 14.67 -10.63 -19.24
N CYS A 161 13.99 -11.66 -19.75
CA CYS A 161 14.57 -12.57 -20.75
C CYS A 161 14.98 -11.81 -22.03
N ALA A 162 14.13 -10.91 -22.53
CA ALA A 162 14.45 -10.10 -23.70
C ALA A 162 15.73 -9.27 -23.52
N LEU A 163 15.97 -8.71 -22.33
CA LEU A 163 17.23 -8.00 -22.03
C LEU A 163 18.45 -8.90 -21.94
N GLN A 164 18.28 -10.17 -21.55
CA GLN A 164 19.39 -11.13 -21.51
C GLN A 164 19.76 -11.66 -22.89
N ASP A 165 18.76 -11.84 -23.75
CA ASP A 165 18.92 -12.50 -25.04
C ASP A 165 19.28 -11.52 -26.18
N ASP A 166 19.00 -10.22 -26.02
CA ASP A 166 19.22 -9.19 -27.05
C ASP A 166 20.21 -8.09 -26.58
N GLU A 167 21.46 -8.21 -27.06
CA GLU A 167 22.53 -7.25 -26.78
C GLU A 167 22.22 -5.84 -27.32
N SER A 168 21.51 -5.74 -28.45
CA SER A 168 21.13 -4.44 -29.03
C SER A 168 20.13 -3.69 -28.13
N LEU A 169 19.20 -4.43 -27.53
CA LEU A 169 18.22 -3.91 -26.58
C LEU A 169 18.89 -3.50 -25.26
N GLN A 170 19.84 -4.29 -24.78
CA GLN A 170 20.65 -3.96 -23.62
C GLN A 170 21.44 -2.67 -23.85
N ASN A 171 22.14 -2.58 -24.98
CA ASN A 171 22.91 -1.39 -25.35
C ASN A 171 22.00 -0.17 -25.47
N TRP A 172 20.82 -0.30 -26.10
CA TRP A 172 19.85 0.78 -26.18
C TRP A 172 19.38 1.25 -24.80
N LEU A 173 19.08 0.33 -23.89
CA LEU A 173 18.63 0.67 -22.54
C LEU A 173 19.73 1.39 -21.76
N GLN A 174 20.97 0.89 -21.85
CA GLN A 174 22.14 1.53 -21.22
C GLN A 174 22.31 2.97 -21.74
N HIS A 175 22.35 3.16 -23.07
CA HIS A 175 22.47 4.49 -23.67
C HIS A 175 21.30 5.40 -23.29
N SER A 176 20.07 4.86 -23.22
CA SER A 176 18.88 5.63 -22.83
C SER A 176 18.97 6.13 -21.38
N ILE A 177 19.50 5.32 -20.47
CA ILE A 177 19.74 5.70 -19.08
C ILE A 177 20.89 6.70 -18.98
N GLU A 178 22.01 6.46 -19.66
CA GLU A 178 23.17 7.37 -19.65
C GLU A 178 22.81 8.74 -20.22
N SER A 179 22.11 8.78 -21.36
CA SER A 179 21.59 10.00 -21.95
C SER A 179 20.65 10.74 -20.98
N MET A 180 19.73 10.01 -20.35
CA MET A 180 18.85 10.60 -19.33
C MET A 180 19.64 11.24 -18.19
N LEU A 181 20.73 10.63 -17.72
CA LEU A 181 21.51 11.17 -16.61
C LEU A 181 22.15 12.53 -16.94
N GLU A 182 22.59 12.73 -18.19
CA GLU A 182 23.19 13.98 -18.67
C GLU A 182 22.15 15.03 -19.09
N GLU A 183 20.89 14.64 -19.32
CA GLU A 183 19.82 15.56 -19.68
C GLU A 183 19.61 16.65 -18.61
N ALA A 184 19.40 17.88 -19.08
CA ALA A 184 19.07 19.02 -18.22
C ALA A 184 17.69 18.83 -17.58
N ALA A 185 17.66 18.64 -16.26
CA ALA A 185 16.44 18.54 -15.46
C ALA A 185 15.87 19.93 -15.09
N GLU A 186 16.72 20.95 -15.09
CA GLU A 186 16.38 22.33 -14.77
C GLU A 186 17.22 23.31 -15.58
N LYS A 187 16.55 24.28 -16.21
CA LYS A 187 17.19 25.36 -16.98
C LYS A 187 16.72 26.71 -16.45
N GLN A 188 17.64 27.66 -16.30
CA GLN A 188 17.34 29.04 -15.92
C GLN A 188 18.06 29.97 -16.90
N ARG A 189 17.30 30.88 -17.53
CA ARG A 189 17.82 31.79 -18.57
C ARG A 189 18.63 31.06 -19.66
N GLY A 190 18.18 29.86 -20.06
CA GLY A 190 18.84 29.04 -21.09
C GLY A 190 20.05 28.24 -20.62
N GLN A 191 20.58 28.49 -19.41
CA GLN A 191 21.69 27.72 -18.85
C GLN A 191 21.19 26.50 -18.07
N VAL A 192 21.92 25.39 -18.17
CA VAL A 192 21.65 24.17 -17.40
C VAL A 192 22.01 24.43 -15.95
N VAL A 193 21.01 24.36 -15.07
CA VAL A 193 21.18 24.57 -13.62
C VAL A 193 21.42 23.24 -12.91
N ALA A 194 20.78 22.18 -13.39
CA ALA A 194 20.92 20.83 -12.84
C ALA A 194 20.58 19.77 -13.89
N THR A 195 21.29 18.65 -13.81
CA THR A 195 21.04 17.43 -14.59
C THR A 195 20.17 16.45 -13.80
N PHE A 196 19.67 15.40 -14.46
CA PHE A 196 19.01 14.32 -13.73
C PHE A 196 19.97 13.53 -12.84
N ARG A 197 21.27 13.46 -13.18
CA ARG A 197 22.30 12.93 -12.28
C ARG A 197 22.34 13.72 -10.95
N ASP A 198 22.26 15.04 -11.01
CA ASP A 198 22.19 15.90 -9.82
C ASP A 198 20.89 15.69 -9.03
N TYR A 199 19.78 15.45 -9.74
CA TYR A 199 18.53 15.13 -9.07
C TYR A 199 18.63 13.81 -8.30
N ILE A 200 19.22 12.75 -8.89
CA ILE A 200 19.41 11.45 -8.23
C ILE A 200 20.27 11.60 -6.98
N SER A 201 21.42 12.29 -7.07
CA SER A 201 22.30 12.51 -5.92
C SER A 201 21.58 13.27 -4.80
N SER A 202 20.71 14.22 -5.15
CA SER A 202 19.93 15.01 -4.18
C SER A 202 18.80 14.24 -3.47
N VAL A 203 18.31 13.13 -4.04
CA VAL A 203 17.19 12.33 -3.50
C VAL A 203 17.61 10.94 -2.98
N LYS A 204 18.83 10.49 -3.25
CA LYS A 204 19.35 9.16 -2.84
C LYS A 204 19.33 9.01 -1.31
N ASN A 205 18.90 7.84 -0.84
CA ASN A 205 18.92 7.40 0.58
C ASN A 205 18.11 8.25 1.57
N GLN A 206 17.14 9.06 1.12
CA GLN A 206 16.32 9.87 2.03
C GLN A 206 15.03 9.18 2.44
N LYS A 207 14.79 9.10 3.76
CA LYS A 207 13.58 8.48 4.33
C LYS A 207 12.29 9.23 3.98
N ARG A 208 12.33 10.55 3.74
CA ARG A 208 11.20 11.38 3.25
C ARG A 208 11.70 12.65 2.53
N PRO A 209 11.29 12.92 1.28
CA PRO A 209 11.66 14.15 0.58
C PRO A 209 10.78 15.33 0.99
N ASP A 210 11.40 16.49 1.23
CA ASP A 210 10.76 17.81 1.35
C ASP A 210 9.99 18.19 0.05
N LEU A 211 9.05 19.14 0.07
CA LEU A 211 8.22 19.55 -1.07
C LEU A 211 9.04 19.84 -2.34
N ARG A 212 10.12 20.62 -2.24
CA ARG A 212 11.00 20.91 -3.39
C ARG A 212 11.70 19.64 -3.92
N LYS A 213 12.12 18.74 -3.04
CA LYS A 213 12.78 17.48 -3.40
C LYS A 213 11.78 16.42 -3.90
N LYS A 214 10.53 16.48 -3.46
CA LYS A 214 9.41 15.69 -3.98
C LYS A 214 9.16 16.02 -5.44
N ASN A 215 9.22 17.30 -5.81
CA ASN A 215 9.12 17.71 -7.21
C ASN A 215 10.28 17.16 -8.05
N LYS A 216 11.52 17.19 -7.54
CA LYS A 216 12.68 16.57 -8.21
C LYS A 216 12.50 15.06 -8.41
N LYS A 217 12.03 14.35 -7.36
CA LYS A 217 11.71 12.92 -7.44
C LYS A 217 10.60 12.65 -8.46
N ASN A 218 9.54 13.44 -8.48
CA ASN A 218 8.44 13.26 -9.43
C ASN A 218 8.92 13.42 -10.88
N LYS A 219 9.73 14.44 -11.17
CA LYS A 219 10.35 14.63 -12.49
C LYS A 219 11.23 13.44 -12.89
N LEU A 220 12.03 12.89 -11.96
CA LEU A 220 12.79 11.67 -12.20
C LEU A 220 11.88 10.48 -12.53
N VAL A 221 10.82 10.26 -11.74
CA VAL A 221 9.85 9.18 -11.97
C VAL A 221 9.19 9.31 -13.33
N GLU A 222 8.77 10.51 -13.73
CA GLU A 222 8.19 10.77 -15.05
C GLU A 222 9.16 10.46 -16.18
N ARG A 223 10.44 10.84 -16.03
CA ARG A 223 11.45 10.60 -17.06
C ARG A 223 11.80 9.11 -17.19
N VAL A 224 11.93 8.40 -16.07
CA VAL A 224 12.14 6.95 -16.05
C VAL A 224 10.93 6.22 -16.64
N LYS A 225 9.70 6.66 -16.33
CA LYS A 225 8.47 6.10 -16.90
C LYS A 225 8.44 6.18 -18.43
N LYS A 226 9.01 7.25 -19.02
CA LYS A 226 9.15 7.34 -20.48
C LYS A 226 10.08 6.27 -21.05
N ILE A 227 11.23 6.04 -20.41
CA ILE A 227 12.18 4.97 -20.82
C ILE A 227 11.51 3.61 -20.65
N GLU A 228 10.83 3.39 -19.53
CA GLU A 228 10.10 2.15 -19.23
C GLU A 228 9.02 1.86 -20.29
N SER A 229 8.28 2.88 -20.74
CA SER A 229 7.29 2.74 -21.81
C SER A 229 7.96 2.37 -23.13
N GLN A 230 9.01 3.09 -23.53
CA GLN A 230 9.74 2.79 -24.78
C GLN A 230 10.34 1.38 -24.76
N PHE A 231 10.84 0.95 -23.61
CA PHE A 231 11.38 -0.39 -23.42
C PHE A 231 10.30 -1.45 -23.59
N GLN A 232 9.16 -1.27 -22.93
CA GLN A 232 8.00 -2.15 -23.12
C GLN A 232 7.54 -2.19 -24.56
N ASP A 233 7.47 -1.04 -25.23
CA ASP A 233 7.04 -0.99 -26.62
C ASP A 233 7.99 -1.76 -27.53
N LYS A 234 9.31 -1.68 -27.29
CA LYS A 234 10.32 -2.42 -28.05
C LYS A 234 10.23 -3.93 -27.88
N VAL A 235 9.84 -4.41 -26.69
CA VAL A 235 9.82 -5.84 -26.37
C VAL A 235 8.45 -6.47 -26.65
N LEU A 236 7.39 -5.78 -26.29
CA LEU A 236 6.04 -6.34 -26.24
C LEU A 236 5.24 -6.05 -27.50
N ASN A 237 5.59 -5.04 -28.31
CA ASN A 237 4.93 -4.81 -29.59
C ASN A 237 5.70 -5.49 -30.73
N SER A 238 5.02 -6.36 -31.45
CA SER A 238 5.61 -7.04 -32.63
C SER A 238 5.86 -6.10 -33.82
N LYS A 239 5.37 -4.84 -33.76
CA LYS A 239 5.61 -3.80 -34.76
C LYS A 239 6.00 -2.50 -34.06
N ILE A 240 7.27 -2.12 -34.22
CA ILE A 240 7.86 -0.95 -33.56
C ILE A 240 7.27 0.38 -34.11
N ASP A 241 6.89 0.42 -35.39
CA ASP A 241 6.44 1.65 -36.07
C ASP A 241 4.93 1.89 -36.01
N MET A 242 4.17 0.97 -35.41
CA MET A 242 2.71 1.07 -35.25
C MET A 242 2.30 0.60 -33.85
N PRO A 243 2.37 1.48 -32.83
CA PRO A 243 1.88 1.16 -31.49
C PRO A 243 0.36 1.01 -31.54
N ASP A 244 -0.09 -0.23 -31.74
CA ASP A 244 -1.49 -0.64 -31.78
C ASP A 244 -1.63 -1.84 -30.84
N ALA A 245 -2.65 -1.82 -29.99
CA ALA A 245 -2.97 -2.88 -29.06
C ALA A 245 -3.17 -4.25 -29.76
N LYS A 246 -3.36 -4.28 -31.08
CA LYS A 246 -3.35 -5.52 -31.88
C LYS A 246 -2.00 -6.24 -31.89
N TYR A 247 -0.89 -5.51 -31.77
CA TYR A 247 0.47 -6.06 -31.85
C TYR A 247 1.13 -6.28 -30.49
N ASP A 248 0.43 -5.94 -29.39
CA ASP A 248 0.88 -6.18 -28.04
C ASP A 248 0.76 -7.67 -27.68
N VAL A 249 1.90 -8.31 -27.43
CA VAL A 249 2.00 -9.72 -27.01
C VAL A 249 1.20 -9.97 -25.72
N MET A 250 1.07 -8.98 -24.84
CA MET A 250 0.31 -9.08 -23.59
C MET A 250 -1.20 -9.21 -23.81
N LYS A 251 -1.72 -8.95 -25.02
CA LYS A 251 -3.13 -9.16 -25.38
C LYS A 251 -3.51 -10.64 -25.46
N PHE A 252 -2.54 -11.52 -25.71
CA PHE A 252 -2.77 -12.97 -25.82
C PHE A 252 -2.69 -13.70 -24.47
N LEU A 253 -2.31 -12.98 -23.41
CA LEU A 253 -2.32 -13.42 -22.02
C LEU A 253 -3.55 -12.86 -21.30
#